data_AF-A0A3S4P6Y9-F1
#
_entry.id   AF-A0A3S4P6Y9-F1
#
_cell.length_a   1.000
_cell.length_b   1.000
_cell.length_c   1.000
_cell.angle_alpha   90.00
_cell.angle_beta   90.00
_cell.angle_gamma   90.00
#
_symmetry.space_group_name_H-M   'P 1'
#
loop_
_entity.id
_entity.type
_entity.pdbx_description
1 polymer ?
#
loop_
_entity_poly.entity_id
_entity_poly.type
_entity_poly.pdbx_seq_one_letter_code
_entity_poly.pdbx_strand_id
1 'polypeptide(L)'
;MPLSNIRIIHQDAAVLVVDKPTLLLSVPGRADDNKDCLITRLQENGYPEARIVHRLDWETSGIILLARDADSHRELSRQFHDRETEKAYTALAWGQPELDSGSIDLPLRYDPPTKPRHVVDHEFGKHALTFWRVLERCGDWCRVELTPITGRSHQLRVHMLSIGHPLLGDGLYAHEQALAAWPRLCLHASMLSFTHPQSGERLRFECPAPF
;
A
#
# COMPACT_ATOMS: atom_id res chain seq x y z
N MET A 1 -12.51 -13.66 6.87
CA MET A 1 -12.78 -13.91 5.43
C MET A 1 -12.10 -15.22 5.04
N PRO A 2 -12.72 -16.12 4.27
CA PRO A 2 -12.05 -17.32 3.78
C PRO A 2 -10.88 -16.99 2.83
N LEU A 3 -9.93 -17.92 2.68
CA LEU A 3 -8.81 -17.80 1.74
C LEU A 3 -9.22 -17.69 0.27
N SER A 4 -10.45 -18.14 -0.04
CA SER A 4 -11.06 -18.04 -1.38
C SER A 4 -11.08 -16.61 -1.95
N ASN A 5 -10.79 -15.60 -1.13
CA ASN A 5 -10.80 -14.20 -1.52
C ASN A 5 -9.39 -13.60 -1.69
N ILE A 6 -8.30 -14.36 -1.50
CA ILE A 6 -6.94 -13.90 -1.81
C ILE A 6 -6.57 -14.44 -3.19
N ARG A 7 -6.55 -13.57 -4.19
CA ARG A 7 -6.22 -13.96 -5.56
C ARG A 7 -4.70 -14.05 -5.72
N ILE A 8 -4.22 -15.21 -6.17
CA ILE A 8 -2.83 -15.37 -6.61
C ILE A 8 -2.70 -14.78 -8.02
N ILE A 9 -1.85 -13.77 -8.18
CA ILE A 9 -1.57 -13.13 -9.47
C ILE A 9 -0.48 -13.90 -10.21
N HIS A 10 0.57 -14.30 -9.48
CA HIS A 10 1.72 -15.04 -10.01
C HIS A 10 2.35 -15.90 -8.93
N GLN A 11 2.91 -17.04 -9.33
CA GLN A 11 3.69 -17.91 -8.46
C GLN A 11 4.75 -18.66 -9.27
N ASP A 12 5.94 -18.79 -8.69
CA ASP A 12 7.01 -19.66 -9.17
C ASP A 12 7.82 -20.17 -7.96
N ALA A 13 9.00 -20.75 -8.17
CA ALA A 13 9.82 -21.28 -7.07
C ALA A 13 10.34 -20.21 -6.09
N ALA A 14 10.46 -18.95 -6.52
CA ALA A 14 11.12 -17.88 -5.80
C ALA A 14 10.13 -16.88 -5.19
N VAL A 15 9.03 -16.60 -5.90
CA VAL A 15 8.12 -15.51 -5.56
C VAL A 15 6.65 -15.92 -5.58
N LEU A 16 5.87 -15.21 -4.79
CA LEU A 16 4.42 -15.28 -4.75
C LEU A 16 3.87 -13.84 -4.80
N VAL A 17 3.07 -13.54 -5.82
CA VAL A 17 2.42 -12.23 -6.00
C VAL A 17 0.92 -12.42 -5.82
N VAL A 18 0.33 -11.65 -4.91
CA VAL A 18 -1.10 -11.78 -4.58
C VAL A 18 -1.78 -10.42 -4.59
N ASP A 19 -3.08 -10.42 -4.88
CA ASP A 19 -3.97 -9.29 -4.63
C ASP A 19 -4.52 -9.41 -3.20
N LYS A 20 -4.02 -8.57 -2.29
CA LYS A 20 -4.47 -8.53 -0.91
C LYS A 20 -5.85 -7.85 -0.85
N PRO A 21 -6.88 -8.49 -0.28
CA PRO A 21 -8.15 -7.83 -0.03
C PRO A 21 -8.00 -6.69 0.99
N THR A 22 -8.97 -5.78 1.03
CA THR A 22 -9.08 -4.80 2.12
C THR A 22 -9.47 -5.48 3.43
N LEU A 23 -9.26 -4.80 4.55
CA LEU A 23 -9.56 -5.28 5.91
C LEU A 23 -8.82 -6.57 6.26
N LEU A 24 -7.60 -6.73 5.72
CA LEU A 24 -6.70 -7.85 6.02
C LEU A 24 -5.31 -7.31 6.33
N LEU A 25 -4.77 -7.65 7.51
CA LEU A 25 -3.41 -7.28 7.88
C LEU A 25 -2.41 -8.00 6.97
N SER A 26 -1.29 -7.36 6.65
CA SER A 26 -0.21 -8.04 5.91
C SER A 26 0.58 -9.02 6.79
N VAL A 27 0.75 -8.67 8.07
CA VAL A 27 1.51 -9.42 9.10
C VAL A 27 0.71 -9.47 10.40
N PRO A 28 1.01 -10.40 11.33
CA PRO A 28 0.31 -10.47 12.60
C PRO A 28 0.42 -9.16 13.37
N GLY A 29 -0.71 -8.71 13.92
CA GLY A 29 -0.77 -7.61 14.86
C GLY A 29 -0.14 -7.95 16.21
N ARG A 30 0.07 -6.90 17.01
CA ARG A 30 0.61 -7.05 18.37
C ARG A 30 -0.41 -7.67 19.33
N ALA A 31 -1.68 -7.28 19.23
CA ALA A 31 -2.75 -7.81 20.05
C ALA A 31 -3.17 -9.22 19.60
N ASP A 32 -3.66 -10.03 20.54
CA ASP A 32 -3.99 -11.45 20.32
C ASP A 32 -5.19 -11.67 19.40
N ASP A 33 -6.10 -10.70 19.34
CA ASP A 33 -7.23 -10.66 18.42
C ASP A 33 -6.84 -10.29 16.97
N ASN A 34 -5.61 -9.81 16.74
CA ASN A 34 -5.12 -9.33 15.45
C ASN A 34 -4.11 -10.28 14.80
N LYS A 35 -4.20 -11.59 15.07
CA LYS A 35 -3.28 -12.60 14.49
C LYS A 35 -3.69 -13.05 13.09
N ASP A 36 -4.97 -12.90 12.73
CA ASP A 36 -5.47 -13.22 11.40
C ASP A 36 -4.95 -12.20 10.37
N CYS A 37 -4.10 -12.65 9.45
CA CYS A 37 -3.41 -11.81 8.48
C CYS A 37 -3.06 -12.59 7.20
N LEU A 38 -2.60 -11.88 6.18
CA LEU A 38 -2.23 -12.46 4.89
C LEU A 38 -1.19 -13.56 5.02
N ILE A 39 -0.08 -13.28 5.73
CA ILE A 39 1.05 -14.21 5.78
C ILE A 39 0.69 -15.52 6.48
N THR A 40 -0.02 -15.46 7.62
CA THR A 40 -0.43 -16.67 8.35
C THR A 40 -1.40 -17.50 7.52
N ARG A 41 -2.38 -16.85 6.88
CA ARG A 41 -3.31 -17.52 5.96
C ARG A 41 -2.57 -18.21 4.82
N LEU A 42 -1.63 -17.56 4.15
CA LEU A 42 -0.88 -18.18 3.05
C LEU A 42 -0.05 -19.38 3.54
N GLN A 43 0.63 -19.25 4.69
CA GLN A 43 1.47 -20.30 5.28
C GLN A 43 0.66 -21.53 5.69
N GLU A 44 -0.54 -21.33 6.23
CA GLU A 44 -1.45 -22.41 6.61
C GLU A 44 -2.09 -23.11 5.39
N ASN A 45 -2.00 -22.52 4.19
CA ASN A 45 -2.78 -22.93 3.02
C ASN A 45 -1.94 -23.04 1.75
N GLY A 46 -0.87 -23.84 1.83
CA GLY A 46 -0.11 -24.28 0.66
C GLY A 46 1.18 -23.51 0.37
N TYR A 47 1.48 -22.46 1.12
CA TYR A 47 2.73 -21.70 1.01
C TYR A 47 3.44 -21.53 2.36
N PRO A 48 3.75 -22.62 3.09
CA PRO A 48 4.40 -22.57 4.42
C PRO A 48 5.72 -21.78 4.42
N GLU A 49 6.38 -21.71 3.27
CA GLU A 49 7.61 -20.99 3.03
C GLU A 49 7.44 -19.50 2.68
N ALA A 50 6.22 -19.00 2.53
CA ALA A 50 6.00 -17.60 2.20
C ALA A 50 6.61 -16.66 3.27
N ARG A 51 7.27 -15.59 2.83
CA ARG A 51 7.91 -14.58 3.67
C ARG A 51 7.59 -13.18 3.17
N ILE A 52 7.22 -12.30 4.09
CA ILE A 52 6.86 -10.91 3.81
C ILE A 52 8.12 -10.06 3.59
N VAL A 53 8.20 -9.38 2.45
CA VAL A 53 9.30 -8.44 2.13
C VAL A 53 8.85 -6.97 2.18
N HIS A 54 7.54 -6.72 2.05
CA HIS A 54 6.93 -5.39 2.22
C HIS A 54 5.47 -5.53 2.70
N ARG A 55 4.85 -4.42 3.12
CA ARG A 55 3.52 -4.46 3.74
C ARG A 55 2.59 -3.42 3.14
N LEU A 56 1.31 -3.78 3.06
CA LEU A 56 0.21 -2.86 2.86
C LEU A 56 -0.54 -2.63 4.18
N ASP A 57 -1.14 -1.44 4.33
CA ASP A 57 -2.02 -1.13 5.46
C ASP A 57 -3.23 -2.07 5.48
N TRP A 58 -3.85 -2.22 6.65
CA TRP A 58 -5.01 -3.09 6.87
C TRP A 58 -6.14 -2.85 5.86
N GLU A 59 -6.50 -1.58 5.62
CA GLU A 59 -7.59 -1.17 4.74
C GLU A 59 -7.18 -1.06 3.26
N THR A 60 -5.88 -1.01 2.95
CA THR A 60 -5.38 -0.90 1.57
C THR A 60 -5.51 -2.26 0.88
N SER A 61 -5.98 -2.31 -0.37
CA SER A 61 -5.99 -3.54 -1.17
C SER A 61 -4.90 -3.52 -2.25
N GLY A 62 -4.71 -4.62 -2.96
CA GLY A 62 -3.87 -4.68 -4.16
C GLY A 62 -2.61 -5.51 -3.99
N ILE A 63 -1.70 -5.31 -4.94
CA ILE A 63 -0.53 -6.16 -5.15
C ILE A 63 0.40 -6.13 -3.94
N ILE A 64 0.72 -7.33 -3.45
CA ILE A 64 1.79 -7.56 -2.49
C ILE A 64 2.66 -8.74 -2.97
N LEU A 65 3.97 -8.60 -2.74
CA LEU A 65 5.00 -9.55 -3.16
C LEU A 65 5.51 -10.25 -1.91
N LEU A 66 5.64 -11.56 -2.01
CA LEU A 66 6.23 -12.43 -1.00
C LEU A 66 7.36 -13.24 -1.62
N ALA A 67 8.39 -13.50 -0.83
CA ALA A 67 9.42 -14.46 -1.16
C ALA A 67 9.01 -15.87 -0.73
N ARG A 68 9.47 -16.89 -1.45
CA ARG A 68 9.21 -18.31 -1.11
C ARG A 68 10.43 -19.01 -0.52
N ASP A 69 11.59 -18.38 -0.51
CA ASP A 69 12.78 -18.92 0.14
C ASP A 69 13.61 -17.81 0.82
N ALA A 70 14.64 -18.20 1.58
CA ALA A 70 15.45 -17.28 2.36
C ALA A 70 16.34 -16.35 1.50
N ASP A 71 16.83 -16.84 0.36
CA ASP A 71 17.69 -16.06 -0.53
C ASP A 71 16.85 -15.06 -1.33
N SER A 72 15.70 -15.49 -1.86
CA SER A 72 14.70 -14.61 -2.47
C SER A 72 14.20 -13.55 -1.49
N HIS A 73 14.01 -13.91 -0.21
CA HIS A 73 13.62 -12.94 0.82
C HIS A 73 14.70 -11.88 1.04
N ARG A 74 15.97 -12.29 1.11
CA ARG A 74 17.10 -11.36 1.29
C ARG A 74 17.20 -10.39 0.11
N GLU A 75 17.18 -10.90 -1.11
CA GLU A 75 17.33 -10.09 -2.32
C GLU A 75 16.13 -9.14 -2.52
N LEU A 76 14.91 -9.63 -2.40
CA LEU A 76 13.74 -8.77 -2.53
C LEU A 76 13.67 -7.71 -1.42
N SER A 77 14.02 -8.05 -0.18
CA SER A 77 14.09 -7.07 0.91
C SER A 77 15.13 -5.99 0.63
N ARG A 78 16.27 -6.35 0.02
CA ARG A 78 17.29 -5.40 -0.44
C ARG A 78 16.73 -4.47 -1.51
N GLN A 79 16.05 -4.99 -2.54
CA GLN A 79 15.44 -4.16 -3.59
C GLN A 79 14.43 -3.14 -3.03
N PHE A 80 13.61 -3.52 -2.04
CA PHE A 80 12.71 -2.58 -1.37
C PHE A 80 13.46 -1.55 -0.52
N HIS A 81 14.54 -1.96 0.16
CA HIS A 81 15.38 -1.07 0.96
C HIS A 81 16.08 -0.03 0.09
N ASP A 82 16.68 -0.49 -1.02
CA ASP A 82 17.45 0.31 -1.99
C ASP A 82 16.55 1.07 -2.97
N ARG A 83 15.23 0.89 -2.89
CA ARG A 83 14.20 1.55 -3.72
C ARG A 83 14.33 1.23 -5.21
N GLU A 84 14.74 0.01 -5.52
CA GLU A 84 14.83 -0.51 -6.90
C GLU A 84 13.46 -0.99 -7.43
N THR A 85 12.47 -1.11 -6.54
CA THR A 85 11.09 -1.45 -6.91
C THR A 85 10.31 -0.22 -7.33
N GLU A 86 9.47 -0.38 -8.35
CA GLU A 86 8.51 0.65 -8.75
C GLU A 86 7.13 0.25 -8.23
N LYS A 87 6.43 1.22 -7.64
CA LYS A 87 5.09 1.03 -7.09
C LYS A 87 4.19 2.15 -7.59
N ALA A 88 3.01 1.80 -8.09
CA ALA A 88 1.95 2.76 -8.29
C ALA A 88 0.69 2.30 -7.56
N TYR A 89 -0.03 3.28 -7.04
CA TYR A 89 -1.30 3.11 -6.37
C TYR A 89 -2.35 3.92 -7.09
N THR A 90 -3.54 3.38 -7.19
CA THR A 90 -4.72 4.12 -7.63
C THR A 90 -5.54 4.46 -6.40
N ALA A 91 -5.96 5.71 -6.29
CA ALA A 91 -6.78 6.18 -5.19
C ALA A 91 -7.89 7.11 -5.67
N LEU A 92 -8.96 7.23 -4.87
CA LEU A 92 -9.93 8.32 -5.01
C LEU A 92 -9.67 9.34 -3.91
N ALA A 93 -9.47 10.59 -4.29
CA ALA A 93 -9.18 11.69 -3.37
C ALA A 93 -10.30 12.74 -3.43
N TRP A 94 -10.65 13.30 -2.27
CA TRP A 94 -11.66 14.33 -2.17
C TRP A 94 -11.20 15.63 -2.85
N GLY A 95 -12.14 16.31 -3.50
CA GLY A 95 -11.92 17.54 -4.24
C GLY A 95 -11.11 17.33 -5.53
N GLN A 96 -10.62 18.44 -6.06
CA GLN A 96 -9.90 18.50 -7.33
C GLN A 96 -8.61 19.32 -7.16
N PRO A 97 -7.42 18.70 -7.11
CA PRO A 97 -6.16 19.43 -7.08
C PRO A 97 -6.04 20.38 -8.28
N GLU A 98 -5.59 21.62 -8.09
CA GLU A 98 -5.50 22.58 -9.20
C GLU A 98 -4.52 22.12 -10.30
N LEU A 99 -3.45 21.44 -9.90
CA LEU A 99 -2.46 20.85 -10.81
C LEU A 99 -2.86 19.43 -11.21
N ASP A 100 -2.39 19.00 -12.39
CA ASP A 100 -2.60 17.62 -12.86
C ASP A 100 -1.58 16.63 -12.31
N SER A 101 -0.47 17.11 -11.75
CA SER A 101 0.54 16.29 -11.10
C SER A 101 1.42 17.10 -10.17
N GLY A 102 2.13 16.41 -9.27
CA GLY A 102 3.07 17.04 -8.37
C GLY A 102 3.83 16.04 -7.51
N SER A 103 4.54 16.58 -6.51
CA SER A 103 5.25 15.79 -5.50
C SER A 103 4.96 16.33 -4.11
N ILE A 104 4.91 15.44 -3.13
CA ILE A 104 4.74 15.74 -1.72
C ILE A 104 5.97 15.19 -1.01
N ASP A 105 6.87 16.09 -0.62
CA ASP A 105 8.07 15.79 0.16
C ASP A 105 7.89 16.33 1.57
N LEU A 106 7.20 15.55 2.40
CA LEU A 106 6.87 15.94 3.77
C LEU A 106 7.23 14.79 4.73
N PRO A 107 8.09 15.04 5.73
CA PRO A 107 8.54 14.01 6.67
C PRO A 107 7.40 13.56 7.59
N LEU A 108 7.36 12.26 7.90
CA LEU A 108 6.25 11.63 8.63
C LEU A 108 6.73 10.93 9.90
N ARG A 109 5.93 10.99 10.95
CA ARG A 109 6.10 10.14 12.14
C ARG A 109 4.78 9.59 12.66
N TYR A 110 4.89 8.60 13.52
CA TYR A 110 3.77 8.10 14.31
C TYR A 110 3.26 9.20 15.26
N ASP A 111 1.94 9.24 15.47
CA ASP A 111 1.30 10.15 16.40
C ASP A 111 0.72 9.39 17.61
N PRO A 112 1.46 9.29 18.73
CA PRO A 112 1.03 8.54 19.90
C PRO A 112 -0.32 8.97 20.53
N PRO A 113 -0.72 10.25 20.53
CA PRO A 113 -2.01 10.68 21.07
C PRO A 113 -3.22 10.20 20.25
N THR A 114 -3.07 9.99 18.94
CA THR A 114 -4.20 9.66 18.04
C THR A 114 -4.03 8.30 17.36
N LYS A 115 -3.56 7.30 18.12
CA LYS A 115 -3.25 5.95 17.60
C LYS A 115 -4.39 5.39 16.73
N PRO A 116 -4.10 4.76 15.57
CA PRO A 116 -2.78 4.47 15.00
C PRO A 116 -2.28 5.53 13.99
N ARG A 117 -2.73 6.79 14.10
CA ARG A 117 -2.43 7.83 13.10
C ARG A 117 -0.93 8.18 13.06
N HIS A 118 -0.60 8.81 11.94
CA HIS A 118 0.69 9.39 11.59
C HIS A 118 0.45 10.82 11.13
N VAL A 119 1.44 11.68 11.32
CA VAL A 119 1.36 13.12 11.04
C VAL A 119 2.62 13.60 10.33
N VAL A 120 2.49 14.72 9.63
CA VAL A 120 3.64 15.48 9.13
C VAL A 120 4.35 16.13 10.31
N ASP A 121 5.67 15.97 10.39
CA ASP A 121 6.50 16.56 11.44
C ASP A 121 7.90 16.87 10.91
N HIS A 122 8.27 18.15 10.84
CA HIS A 122 9.55 18.60 10.29
C HIS A 122 10.75 18.41 11.22
N GLU A 123 10.53 18.22 12.52
CA GLU A 123 11.59 18.11 13.51
C GLU A 123 11.99 16.65 13.73
N PHE A 124 11.00 15.76 13.86
CA PHE A 124 11.20 14.36 14.22
C PHE A 124 10.69 13.36 13.16
N GLY A 125 10.09 13.86 12.08
CA GLY A 125 9.59 13.02 11.00
C GLY A 125 10.72 12.39 10.18
N LYS A 126 10.45 11.18 9.68
CA LYS A 126 11.32 10.52 8.72
C LYS A 126 10.94 11.00 7.32
N HIS A 127 11.94 11.36 6.51
CA HIS A 127 11.75 11.73 5.11
C HIS A 127 10.80 10.76 4.39
N ALA A 128 9.85 11.35 3.66
CA ALA A 128 8.87 10.65 2.87
C ALA A 128 8.54 11.44 1.61
N LEU A 129 8.60 10.77 0.46
CA LEU A 129 8.36 11.36 -0.86
C LEU A 129 7.33 10.55 -1.64
N THR A 130 6.30 11.24 -2.12
CA THR A 130 5.24 10.70 -2.98
C THR A 130 5.07 11.58 -4.20
N PHE A 131 5.13 11.00 -5.40
CA PHE A 131 4.63 11.66 -6.61
C PHE A 131 3.15 11.34 -6.79
N TRP A 132 2.41 12.26 -7.38
CA TRP A 132 0.99 12.06 -7.69
C TRP A 132 0.65 12.64 -9.05
N ARG A 133 -0.37 12.05 -9.68
CA ARG A 133 -0.93 12.50 -10.95
C ARG A 133 -2.44 12.27 -10.97
N VAL A 134 -3.21 13.27 -11.35
CA VAL A 134 -4.64 13.14 -11.59
C VAL A 134 -4.86 12.34 -12.86
N LEU A 135 -5.64 11.26 -12.75
CA LEU A 135 -6.05 10.43 -13.87
C LEU A 135 -7.42 10.86 -14.39
N GLU A 136 -8.31 11.28 -13.50
CA GLU A 136 -9.70 11.64 -13.81
C GLU A 136 -10.26 12.60 -12.76
N ARG A 137 -11.12 13.54 -13.18
CA ARG A 137 -11.83 14.48 -12.28
C ARG A 137 -13.33 14.19 -12.34
N CYS A 138 -13.95 13.96 -11.20
CA CYS A 138 -15.30 13.42 -11.08
C CYS A 138 -16.14 14.22 -10.06
N GLY A 139 -16.45 15.48 -10.39
CA GLY A 139 -17.25 16.34 -9.51
C GLY A 139 -16.55 16.62 -8.18
N ASP A 140 -17.05 16.06 -7.08
CA ASP A 140 -16.53 16.31 -5.74
C ASP A 140 -15.26 15.52 -5.40
N TRP A 141 -14.76 14.68 -6.29
CA TRP A 141 -13.55 13.88 -6.09
C TRP A 141 -12.77 13.70 -7.40
N CYS A 142 -11.56 13.16 -7.30
CA CYS A 142 -10.72 12.80 -8.43
C CYS A 142 -10.08 11.43 -8.25
N ARG A 143 -9.80 10.76 -9.36
CA ARG A 143 -8.96 9.57 -9.39
C ARG A 143 -7.51 10.01 -9.55
N VAL A 144 -6.65 9.52 -8.67
CA VAL A 144 -5.22 9.85 -8.67
C VAL A 144 -4.38 8.58 -8.73
N GLU A 145 -3.28 8.67 -9.47
CA GLU A 145 -2.16 7.76 -9.34
C GLU A 145 -1.18 8.32 -8.31
N LEU A 146 -0.70 7.47 -7.42
CA LEU A 146 0.28 7.81 -6.39
C LEU A 146 1.50 6.89 -6.52
N THR A 147 2.69 7.46 -6.61
CA THR A 147 3.96 6.75 -6.74
C THR A 147 4.84 7.05 -5.51
N PRO A 148 4.77 6.20 -4.46
CA PRO A 148 5.57 6.40 -3.26
C PRO A 148 7.02 5.95 -3.47
N ILE A 149 7.96 6.89 -3.42
CA ILE A 149 9.40 6.60 -3.49
C ILE A 149 9.88 5.96 -2.18
N THR A 150 9.44 6.51 -1.05
CA THR A 150 9.62 5.89 0.27
C THR A 150 8.46 4.97 0.63
N GLY A 151 8.53 4.28 1.77
CA GLY A 151 7.46 3.39 2.25
C GLY A 151 7.16 3.60 3.73
N ARG A 152 6.79 4.82 4.12
CA ARG A 152 6.39 5.11 5.50
C ARG A 152 4.95 4.64 5.76
N SER A 153 4.65 4.26 7.00
CA SER A 153 3.29 3.89 7.41
C SER A 153 2.32 5.02 7.10
N HIS A 154 1.19 4.69 6.48
CA HIS A 154 0.13 5.63 6.08
C HIS A 154 0.61 6.79 5.17
N GLN A 155 1.77 6.66 4.51
CA GLN A 155 2.39 7.76 3.78
C GLN A 155 1.45 8.43 2.78
N LEU A 156 0.84 7.64 1.89
CA LEU A 156 -0.05 8.13 0.85
C LEU A 156 -1.28 8.85 1.44
N ARG A 157 -1.84 8.30 2.53
CA ARG A 157 -3.01 8.84 3.21
C ARG A 157 -2.72 10.21 3.84
N VAL A 158 -1.60 10.30 4.57
CA VAL A 158 -1.18 11.55 5.24
C VAL A 158 -0.74 12.61 4.24
N HIS A 159 -0.01 12.22 3.19
CA HIS A 159 0.42 13.14 2.14
C HIS A 159 -0.78 13.73 1.38
N MET A 160 -1.73 12.90 0.97
CA MET A 160 -2.93 13.40 0.30
C MET A 160 -3.78 14.30 1.21
N LEU A 161 -3.87 13.96 2.50
CA LEU A 161 -4.45 14.87 3.50
C LEU A 161 -3.70 16.21 3.60
N SER A 162 -2.36 16.20 3.60
CA SER A 162 -1.56 17.42 3.78
C SER A 162 -1.69 18.45 2.65
N ILE A 163 -2.12 18.02 1.47
CA ILE A 163 -2.42 18.90 0.34
C ILE A 163 -3.93 19.22 0.22
N GLY A 164 -4.74 18.86 1.22
CA GLY A 164 -6.17 19.17 1.27
C GLY A 164 -7.08 18.18 0.55
N HIS A 165 -6.55 17.04 0.09
CA HIS A 165 -7.27 16.06 -0.73
C HIS A 165 -7.28 14.68 -0.07
N PRO A 166 -7.90 14.50 1.12
CA PRO A 166 -7.90 13.21 1.81
C PRO A 166 -8.53 12.11 0.95
N LEU A 167 -8.08 10.87 1.14
CA LEU A 167 -8.60 9.72 0.40
C LEU A 167 -10.03 9.40 0.84
N LEU A 168 -10.88 9.03 -0.12
CA LEU A 168 -12.28 8.68 0.15
C LEU A 168 -12.38 7.41 0.99
N GLY A 169 -13.35 7.40 1.91
CA GLY A 169 -13.59 6.28 2.83
C GLY A 169 -12.47 6.03 3.84
N ASP A 170 -11.52 6.96 4.00
CA ASP A 170 -10.42 6.83 4.96
C ASP A 170 -10.91 7.13 6.39
N GLY A 171 -11.19 6.07 7.16
CA GLY A 171 -11.68 6.19 8.54
C GLY A 171 -10.72 6.84 9.53
N LEU A 172 -9.46 7.06 9.17
CA LEU A 172 -8.49 7.73 10.03
C LEU A 172 -8.28 9.19 9.65
N TYR A 173 -8.27 9.54 8.37
CA TYR A 173 -7.78 10.83 7.90
C TYR A 173 -8.81 11.69 7.19
N ALA A 174 -9.88 11.10 6.66
CA ALA A 174 -10.91 11.86 5.96
C ALA A 174 -11.78 12.67 6.93
N HIS A 175 -12.23 13.84 6.46
CA HIS A 175 -13.37 14.53 7.08
C HIS A 175 -14.68 13.82 6.73
N GLU A 176 -15.77 14.19 7.41
CA GLU A 176 -17.06 13.51 7.35
C GLU A 176 -17.57 13.23 5.92
N GLN A 177 -17.56 14.24 5.05
CA GLN A 177 -18.02 14.09 3.66
C GLN A 177 -17.16 13.11 2.85
N ALA A 178 -15.84 13.18 2.95
CA ALA A 178 -14.93 12.28 2.23
C ALA A 178 -14.99 10.85 2.79
N LEU A 179 -15.22 10.68 4.09
CA LEU A 179 -15.46 9.39 4.72
C LEU A 179 -16.77 8.76 4.24
N ALA A 180 -17.85 9.55 4.17
CA ALA A 180 -19.17 9.08 3.75
C ALA A 180 -19.28 8.81 2.24
N ALA A 181 -18.37 9.38 1.42
CA ALA A 181 -18.40 9.26 -0.03
C ALA A 181 -18.13 7.83 -0.55
N TRP A 182 -17.45 6.98 0.23
CA TRP A 182 -17.19 5.58 -0.15
C TRP A 182 -17.19 4.66 1.09
N PRO A 183 -17.79 3.46 1.04
CA PRO A 183 -17.84 2.53 2.18
C PRO A 183 -16.49 1.94 2.65
N ARG A 184 -15.36 2.25 2.00
CA ARG A 184 -14.03 1.75 2.37
C ARG A 184 -12.94 2.71 1.90
N LEU A 185 -11.74 2.57 2.44
CA LEU A 185 -10.56 3.26 1.93
C LEU A 185 -10.35 2.95 0.43
N CYS A 186 -10.46 4.00 -0.38
CA CYS A 186 -10.17 3.99 -1.82
C CYS A 186 -8.68 4.16 -2.07
N LEU A 187 -7.89 3.17 -1.66
CA LEU A 187 -6.46 3.07 -1.94
C LEU A 187 -6.13 1.62 -2.35
N HIS A 188 -5.56 1.48 -3.56
CA HIS A 188 -5.23 0.19 -4.14
C HIS A 188 -3.81 0.19 -4.70
N ALA A 189 -2.98 -0.77 -4.29
CA ALA A 189 -1.67 -1.02 -4.89
C ALA A 189 -1.87 -1.63 -6.28
N SER A 190 -1.90 -0.79 -7.30
CA SER A 190 -2.33 -1.15 -8.65
C SER A 190 -1.21 -1.62 -9.55
N MET A 191 0.04 -1.28 -9.26
CA MET A 191 1.20 -1.75 -10.01
C MET A 191 2.40 -1.99 -9.10
N LEU A 192 3.12 -3.08 -9.35
CA LEU A 192 4.42 -3.38 -8.75
C LEU A 192 5.39 -3.90 -9.81
N SER A 193 6.58 -3.33 -9.87
CA SER A 193 7.69 -3.86 -10.66
C SER A 193 8.93 -4.09 -9.78
N PHE A 194 9.59 -5.22 -10.01
CA PHE A 194 10.76 -5.68 -9.27
C PHE A 194 11.62 -6.59 -10.14
N THR A 195 12.87 -6.82 -9.74
CA THR A 195 13.77 -7.73 -10.43
C THR A 195 13.66 -9.12 -9.80
N HIS A 196 13.31 -10.13 -10.59
CA HIS A 196 13.11 -11.48 -10.10
C HIS A 196 14.42 -12.03 -9.48
N PRO A 197 14.41 -12.54 -8.24
CA PRO A 197 15.63 -12.76 -7.46
C PRO A 197 16.51 -13.92 -7.97
N GLN A 198 15.98 -14.83 -8.80
CA GLN A 198 16.75 -15.93 -9.38
C GLN A 198 17.14 -15.67 -10.85
N SER A 199 16.16 -15.40 -11.72
CA SER A 199 16.40 -15.13 -13.15
C SER A 199 17.02 -13.76 -13.46
N GLY A 200 16.92 -12.76 -12.58
CA GLY A 200 17.34 -11.38 -12.86
C GLY A 200 16.45 -10.62 -13.85
N GLU A 201 15.33 -11.21 -14.29
CA GLU A 201 14.37 -10.56 -15.19
C GLU A 201 13.57 -9.48 -14.47
N ARG A 202 13.31 -8.35 -15.14
CA ARG A 202 12.41 -7.31 -14.60
C ARG A 202 10.96 -7.74 -14.82
N LEU A 203 10.24 -8.00 -13.73
CA LEU A 203 8.82 -8.34 -13.76
C LEU A 203 7.96 -7.12 -13.42
N ARG A 204 6.78 -7.03 -14.01
CA ARG A 204 5.76 -6.01 -13.74
C ARG A 204 4.39 -6.65 -13.67
N PHE A 205 3.68 -6.34 -12.59
CA PHE A 205 2.31 -6.80 -12.36
C PHE A 205 1.39 -5.61 -12.21
N GLU A 206 0.19 -5.76 -12.75
CA GLU A 206 -0.88 -4.76 -12.68
C GLU A 206 -2.17 -5.39 -12.16
N CYS A 207 -2.87 -4.65 -11.31
CA CYS A 207 -4.13 -5.02 -10.71
C CYS A 207 -5.02 -3.77 -10.71
N PRO A 208 -6.03 -3.70 -11.59
CA PRO A 208 -6.93 -2.56 -11.64
C PRO A 208 -7.64 -2.34 -10.29
N ALA A 209 -7.76 -1.09 -9.87
CA ALA A 209 -8.50 -0.76 -8.66
C ALA A 209 -9.98 -1.17 -8.81
N PRO A 210 -10.62 -1.72 -7.76
CA PRO A 210 -12.00 -2.18 -7.81
C PRO A 210 -13.04 -1.05 -7.65
N PHE A 211 -12.63 0.21 -7.85
CA PHE A 211 -13.42 1.43 -7.72
C PHE A 211 -13.00 2.43 -8.79
#